data_AF-A0A3L9HKF2-F1
#
_entry.id   AF-A0A3L9HKF2-F1
#
_cell.length_a   1.000
_cell.length_b   1.000
_cell.length_c   1.000
_cell.angle_alpha   90.00
_cell.angle_beta   90.00
_cell.angle_gamma   90.00
#
_symmetry.space_group_name_H-M   'P 1'
#
loop_
_entity.id
_entity.type
_entity.pdbx_description
1 polymer ?
#
loop_
_entity_poly.entity_id
_entity_poly.type
_entity_poly.pdbx_seq_one_letter_code
_entity_poly.pdbx_strand_id
1 'polypeptide(L)'
;YGFDAVSAVTPFYYPFSFEEHCDHYRAIIDSADGLPMVVYNIPALSGVKLTLDQINTLVTLPGVGALKQTSGDLYQMEQIRREHPDLVLYNGYDEIFASGLLAGADGGIGSTYNIMGWRYQGIVKALKEGDIQTAQKLQTECNKVIDLLIKTGVFRGLKTVLHYMDVVSVPLCR
;
A
#
# COMPACT_ATOMS: atom_id res chain seq x y z
N TYR A 1 19.17 -1.52 -12.80
CA TYR A 1 17.99 -0.99 -13.51
C TYR A 1 17.62 0.44 -13.12
N GLY A 2 18.32 1.08 -12.16
CA GLY A 2 18.06 2.48 -11.81
C GLY A 2 16.68 2.69 -11.16
N PHE A 3 16.23 1.75 -10.33
CA PHE A 3 15.02 1.95 -9.50
C PHE A 3 15.33 2.97 -8.40
N ASP A 4 14.31 3.70 -7.95
CA ASP A 4 14.44 4.72 -6.90
C ASP A 4 14.31 4.17 -5.47
N ALA A 5 13.75 2.96 -5.33
CA ALA A 5 13.51 2.30 -4.04
C ALA A 5 13.38 0.79 -4.21
N VAL A 6 13.59 0.05 -3.12
CA VAL A 6 13.27 -1.38 -3.01
C VAL A 6 12.11 -1.58 -2.03
N SER A 7 11.40 -2.70 -2.14
CA SER A 7 10.34 -3.06 -1.19
C SER A 7 10.32 -4.56 -0.96
N ALA A 8 10.05 -4.98 0.27
CA ALA A 8 9.92 -6.38 0.64
C ALA A 8 8.70 -6.57 1.52
N VAL A 9 7.91 -7.61 1.21
CA VAL A 9 6.85 -8.09 2.08
C VAL A 9 7.47 -8.78 3.30
N THR A 10 6.79 -8.72 4.45
CA THR A 10 7.16 -9.56 5.59
C THR A 10 7.26 -11.03 5.14
N PRO A 11 8.41 -11.72 5.35
CA PRO A 11 8.58 -13.10 4.91
C PRO A 11 7.51 -13.98 5.55
N PHE A 12 6.87 -14.79 4.71
CA PHE A 12 5.64 -15.51 5.06
C PHE A 12 5.82 -17.02 4.90
N TYR A 13 4.72 -17.76 5.12
CA TYR A 13 4.65 -19.23 5.18
C TYR A 13 5.25 -19.84 6.45
N TYR A 14 6.54 -19.64 6.71
CA TYR A 14 7.15 -20.05 7.97
C TYR A 14 6.98 -18.97 9.04
N PRO A 15 6.72 -19.34 10.31
CA PRO A 15 6.79 -18.39 11.41
C PRO A 15 8.25 -17.97 11.64
N PHE A 16 8.49 -16.66 11.65
CA PHE A 16 9.77 -16.07 12.02
C PHE A 16 9.59 -15.20 13.26
N SER A 17 10.60 -15.17 14.12
CA SER A 17 10.73 -14.21 15.20
C SER A 17 10.84 -12.78 14.66
N PHE A 18 10.61 -11.78 15.52
CA PHE A 18 10.74 -10.39 15.11
C PHE A 18 12.19 -9.98 14.79
N GLU A 19 13.17 -10.58 15.47
CA GLU A 19 14.59 -10.38 15.19
C GLU A 19 14.94 -10.86 13.76
N GLU A 20 14.49 -12.05 13.38
CA GLU A 20 14.67 -12.58 12.02
C GLU A 20 14.03 -11.68 10.95
N HIS A 21 12.88 -11.06 11.24
CA HIS A 21 12.30 -10.05 10.34
C HIS A 21 13.21 -8.82 10.21
N CYS A 22 13.75 -8.31 11.32
CA CYS A 22 14.65 -7.16 11.29
C CYS A 22 15.92 -7.47 10.48
N ASP A 23 16.53 -8.64 10.70
CA ASP A 23 17.73 -9.07 9.97
C ASP A 23 17.45 -9.28 8.48
N HIS A 24 16.28 -9.81 8.14
CA HIS A 24 15.83 -9.91 6.76
C HIS A 24 15.82 -8.53 6.06
N TYR A 25 15.21 -7.52 6.68
CA TYR A 25 15.21 -6.16 6.10
C TYR A 25 16.63 -5.56 6.03
N ARG A 26 17.46 -5.72 7.07
CA ARG A 26 18.84 -5.22 7.08
C ARG A 26 19.66 -5.80 5.93
N ALA A 27 19.58 -7.11 5.71
CA ALA A 27 20.30 -7.77 4.62
C ALA A 27 19.87 -7.27 3.23
N ILE A 28 18.56 -7.03 3.03
CA ILE A 28 18.06 -6.48 1.76
C ILE A 28 18.51 -5.02 1.60
N ILE A 29 18.46 -4.22 2.66
CA ILE A 29 18.90 -2.81 2.65
C ILE A 29 20.39 -2.72 2.29
N ASP A 30 21.24 -3.54 2.89
CA ASP A 30 22.67 -3.60 2.55
C ASP A 30 22.88 -3.96 1.07
N SER A 31 22.14 -4.96 0.59
CA SER A 31 22.18 -5.37 -0.82
C SER A 31 21.58 -4.34 -1.79
N ALA A 32 20.76 -3.40 -1.29
CA ALA A 32 20.12 -2.36 -2.08
C ALA A 32 21.05 -1.17 -2.36
N ASP A 33 22.25 -1.14 -1.77
CA ASP A 33 23.35 -0.22 -2.06
C ASP A 33 22.91 1.26 -2.15
N GLY A 34 22.21 1.71 -1.10
CA GLY A 34 21.75 3.10 -0.96
C GLY A 34 20.34 3.38 -1.44
N LEU A 35 19.64 2.44 -2.08
CA LEU A 35 18.21 2.60 -2.37
C LEU A 35 17.37 2.48 -1.09
N PRO A 36 16.43 3.41 -0.82
CA PRO A 36 15.58 3.35 0.35
C PRO A 36 14.65 2.13 0.30
N MET A 37 14.43 1.55 1.48
CA MET A 37 13.51 0.44 1.69
C MET A 37 12.10 0.94 2.00
N VAL A 38 11.12 0.34 1.32
CA VAL A 38 9.70 0.41 1.64
C VAL A 38 9.29 -0.89 2.32
N VAL A 39 9.13 -0.85 3.64
CA VAL A 39 8.58 -2.00 4.40
C VAL A 39 7.15 -2.26 3.90
N TYR A 40 6.83 -3.50 3.53
CA TYR A 40 5.49 -3.85 3.05
C TYR A 40 4.77 -4.77 4.04
N ASN A 41 3.84 -4.17 4.79
CA ASN A 41 2.97 -4.88 5.73
C ASN A 41 1.62 -5.23 5.09
N ILE A 42 1.30 -6.52 5.01
CA ILE A 42 0.02 -7.05 4.51
C ILE A 42 -0.40 -8.29 5.33
N PRO A 43 -0.93 -8.10 6.55
CA PRO A 43 -1.23 -9.21 7.47
C PRO A 43 -2.21 -10.23 6.90
N ALA A 44 -3.17 -9.78 6.09
CA ALA A 44 -4.20 -10.64 5.49
C ALA A 44 -3.64 -11.72 4.54
N LEU A 45 -2.49 -11.46 3.89
CA LEU A 45 -1.86 -12.41 2.96
C LEU A 45 -0.56 -13.02 3.52
N SER A 46 0.18 -12.28 4.34
CA SER A 46 1.44 -12.77 4.93
C SER A 46 1.21 -13.66 6.16
N GLY A 47 0.11 -13.48 6.88
CA GLY A 47 -0.12 -14.11 8.19
C GLY A 47 0.71 -13.49 9.33
N VAL A 48 1.57 -12.52 9.03
CA VAL A 48 2.44 -11.85 10.02
C VAL A 48 1.64 -10.75 10.71
N LYS A 49 1.50 -10.86 12.04
CA LYS A 49 0.83 -9.86 12.88
C LYS A 49 1.87 -9.07 13.65
N LEU A 50 2.26 -7.93 13.11
CA LEU A 50 3.17 -7.00 13.79
C LEU A 50 2.41 -6.14 14.79
N THR A 51 2.98 -5.97 15.98
CA THR A 51 2.52 -4.94 16.93
C THR A 51 2.92 -3.54 16.46
N LEU A 52 2.33 -2.49 17.04
CA LEU A 52 2.74 -1.12 16.75
C LEU A 52 4.23 -0.90 17.07
N ASP A 53 4.72 -1.40 18.20
CA ASP A 53 6.15 -1.28 18.59
C ASP A 53 7.09 -1.97 17.60
N GLN A 54 6.66 -3.11 17.06
CA GLN A 54 7.41 -3.82 16.02
C GLN A 54 7.42 -3.04 14.71
N ILE A 55 6.29 -2.44 14.30
CA ILE A 55 6.24 -1.56 13.14
C ILE A 55 7.16 -0.34 13.35
N ASN A 56 7.09 0.31 14.51
CA ASN A 56 7.94 1.46 14.86
C ASN A 56 9.42 1.11 14.78
N THR A 57 9.80 -0.08 15.23
CA THR A 57 11.18 -0.57 15.11
C THR A 57 11.57 -0.83 13.66
N LEU A 58 10.70 -1.43 12.84
CA LEU A 58 11.00 -1.71 11.44
C LEU A 58 11.16 -0.44 10.61
N VAL A 59 10.27 0.53 10.77
CA VAL A 59 10.28 1.76 9.95
C VAL A 59 11.43 2.71 10.29
N THR A 60 12.10 2.49 11.43
CA THR A 60 13.27 3.26 11.87
C THR A 60 14.60 2.54 11.65
N LEU A 61 14.59 1.35 11.03
CA LEU A 61 15.83 0.70 10.62
C LEU A 61 16.62 1.61 9.64
N PRO A 62 17.95 1.72 9.78
CA PRO A 62 18.76 2.52 8.86
C PRO A 62 18.53 2.08 7.41
N GLY A 63 18.13 3.03 6.55
CA GLY A 63 17.82 2.78 5.14
C GLY A 63 16.33 2.59 4.82
N VAL A 64 15.44 2.47 5.82
CA VAL A 64 13.99 2.50 5.59
C VAL A 64 13.52 3.93 5.37
N GLY A 65 12.77 4.14 4.28
CA GLY A 65 12.23 5.46 3.91
C GLY A 65 10.71 5.51 3.86
N ALA A 66 10.03 4.36 3.88
CA ALA A 66 8.56 4.33 3.79
C ALA A 66 7.94 3.06 4.36
N LEU A 67 6.65 3.13 4.66
CA LEU A 67 5.79 1.99 4.97
C LEU A 67 4.64 1.90 3.97
N LYS A 68 4.51 0.75 3.31
CA LYS A 68 3.29 0.36 2.60
C LYS A 68 2.41 -0.44 3.55
N GLN A 69 1.33 0.19 4.01
CA GLN A 69 0.41 -0.35 5.01
C GLN A 69 -0.87 -0.86 4.34
N THR A 70 -0.90 -2.15 3.98
CA THR A 70 -2.12 -2.84 3.54
C THR A 70 -2.84 -3.44 4.75
N SER A 71 -3.42 -2.56 5.57
CA SER A 71 -4.24 -2.89 6.73
C SER A 71 -5.48 -1.99 6.77
N GLY A 72 -6.61 -2.55 7.20
CA GLY A 72 -7.85 -1.79 7.43
C GLY A 72 -7.92 -1.12 8.81
N ASP A 73 -6.90 -1.33 9.64
CA ASP A 73 -6.80 -0.70 10.96
C ASP A 73 -6.36 0.76 10.84
N LEU A 74 -7.34 1.65 10.69
CA LEU A 74 -7.11 3.09 10.59
C LEU A 74 -6.71 3.73 11.92
N TYR A 75 -6.96 3.07 13.06
CA TYR A 75 -6.43 3.52 14.34
C TYR A 75 -4.91 3.33 14.36
N GLN A 76 -4.42 2.17 13.93
CA GLN A 76 -2.99 1.94 13.79
C GLN A 76 -2.36 2.87 12.74
N MET A 77 -3.05 3.20 11.64
CA MET A 77 -2.58 4.19 10.66
C MET A 77 -2.32 5.57 11.33
N GLU A 78 -3.26 6.04 12.15
CA GLU A 78 -3.10 7.28 12.93
C GLU A 78 -1.94 7.19 13.92
N GLN A 79 -1.82 6.08 14.65
CA GLN A 79 -0.74 5.87 15.61
C GLN A 79 0.64 5.93 14.93
N ILE A 80 0.78 5.31 13.76
CA ILE A 80 2.01 5.33 12.97
C ILE A 80 2.33 6.76 12.52
N ARG A 81 1.36 7.49 11.95
CA ARG A 81 1.59 8.87 11.53
C ARG A 81 1.97 9.78 12.71
N ARG A 82 1.33 9.60 13.87
CA ARG A 82 1.61 10.41 15.05
C ARG A 82 3.01 10.16 15.61
N GLU A 83 3.50 8.93 15.57
CA GLU A 83 4.87 8.59 15.97
C GLU A 83 5.91 9.03 14.93
N HIS A 84 5.57 8.91 13.64
CA HIS A 84 6.48 9.18 12.51
C HIS A 84 5.90 10.25 11.58
N PRO A 85 5.96 11.55 11.97
CA PRO A 85 5.33 12.63 11.22
C PRO A 85 5.88 12.80 9.80
N ASP A 86 7.15 12.43 9.56
CA ASP A 86 7.83 12.59 8.27
C ASP A 86 7.94 11.29 7.45
N LEU A 87 7.44 10.16 7.99
CA LEU A 87 7.47 8.88 7.28
C LEU A 87 6.55 8.93 6.06
N VAL A 88 7.05 8.48 4.91
CA VAL A 88 6.19 8.23 3.75
C VAL A 88 5.31 7.02 4.04
N LEU A 89 3.99 7.23 4.11
CA LEU A 89 3.03 6.24 4.58
C LEU A 89 1.96 5.99 3.52
N TYR A 90 2.10 4.87 2.82
CA TYR A 90 1.19 4.49 1.75
C TYR A 90 0.01 3.66 2.27
N ASN A 91 -1.20 4.14 2.04
CA ASN A 91 -2.40 3.33 2.16
C ASN A 91 -2.38 2.19 1.11
N GLY A 92 -2.60 0.95 1.57
CA GLY A 92 -2.51 -0.25 0.72
C GLY A 92 -3.83 -0.94 0.35
N TYR A 93 -4.97 -0.54 0.92
CA TYR A 93 -6.31 -1.02 0.53
C TYR A 93 -7.06 0.07 -0.23
N ASP A 94 -7.32 -0.17 -1.51
CA ASP A 94 -7.85 0.83 -2.45
C ASP A 94 -9.25 1.32 -2.03
N GLU A 95 -10.04 0.46 -1.39
CA GLU A 95 -11.43 0.70 -1.00
C GLU A 95 -11.62 1.63 0.20
N ILE A 96 -10.54 1.90 0.94
CA ILE A 96 -10.51 2.81 2.08
C ILE A 96 -9.55 3.99 1.88
N PHE A 97 -9.06 4.21 0.66
CA PHE A 97 -8.00 5.19 0.38
C PHE A 97 -8.28 6.59 0.95
N ALA A 98 -9.47 7.16 0.73
CA ALA A 98 -9.83 8.46 1.28
C ALA A 98 -9.77 8.51 2.82
N SER A 99 -10.25 7.44 3.48
CA SER A 99 -10.21 7.33 4.94
C SER A 99 -8.81 7.06 5.47
N GLY A 100 -7.98 6.32 4.73
CA GLY A 100 -6.57 6.10 5.03
C GLY A 100 -5.78 7.40 4.99
N LEU A 101 -6.01 8.25 3.99
CA LEU A 101 -5.43 9.60 3.93
C LEU A 101 -5.85 10.45 5.12
N LEU A 102 -7.15 10.45 5.46
CA LEU A 102 -7.66 11.19 6.62
C LEU A 102 -7.07 10.70 7.96
N ALA A 103 -6.77 9.40 8.05
CA ALA A 103 -6.13 8.80 9.22
C ALA A 103 -4.62 9.09 9.30
N GLY A 104 -3.97 9.54 8.22
CA GLY A 104 -2.57 9.96 8.24
C GLY A 104 -1.69 9.42 7.11
N ALA A 105 -2.20 8.55 6.22
CA ALA A 105 -1.44 8.21 5.01
C ALA A 105 -1.20 9.47 4.15
N ASP A 106 -0.05 9.57 3.50
CA ASP A 106 0.29 10.69 2.58
C ASP A 106 0.26 10.30 1.10
N GLY A 107 -0.08 9.04 0.82
CA GLY A 107 -0.26 8.50 -0.51
C GLY A 107 -0.83 7.09 -0.46
N GLY A 108 -0.67 6.35 -1.56
CA GLY A 108 -1.06 4.94 -1.61
C GLY A 108 -0.37 4.18 -2.72
N ILE A 109 -0.39 2.85 -2.58
CA ILE A 109 0.08 1.91 -3.59
C ILE A 109 -1.01 0.86 -3.78
N GLY A 110 -1.69 0.92 -4.92
CA GLY A 110 -2.91 0.17 -5.17
C GLY A 110 -2.95 -0.56 -6.50
N SER A 111 -3.69 -1.67 -6.54
CA SER A 111 -3.82 -2.49 -7.74
C SER A 111 -4.69 -1.83 -8.79
N THR A 112 -5.77 -1.16 -8.36
CA THR A 112 -6.78 -0.59 -9.26
C THR A 112 -6.34 0.73 -9.90
N TYR A 113 -5.20 1.27 -9.47
CA TYR A 113 -4.64 2.50 -10.02
C TYR A 113 -4.29 2.33 -11.50
N ASN A 114 -4.01 1.09 -11.93
CA ASN A 114 -3.79 0.72 -13.33
C ASN A 114 -4.93 1.15 -14.27
N ILE A 115 -6.19 1.13 -13.80
CA ILE A 115 -7.36 1.44 -14.65
C ILE A 115 -8.04 2.75 -14.28
N MET A 116 -7.77 3.31 -13.09
CA MET A 116 -8.45 4.50 -12.60
C MET A 116 -7.62 5.36 -11.62
N GLY A 117 -6.28 5.36 -11.76
CA GLY A 117 -5.35 6.08 -10.89
C GLY A 117 -5.68 7.57 -10.69
N TRP A 118 -6.20 8.23 -11.72
CA TRP A 118 -6.61 9.64 -11.66
C TRP A 118 -7.71 9.91 -10.62
N ARG A 119 -8.55 8.92 -10.29
CA ARG A 119 -9.58 9.06 -9.25
C ARG A 119 -8.93 9.20 -7.88
N TYR A 120 -7.88 8.42 -7.60
CA TYR A 120 -7.13 8.48 -6.35
C TYR A 120 -6.36 9.80 -6.22
N GLN A 121 -5.75 10.28 -7.30
CA GLN A 121 -5.17 11.63 -7.34
C GLN A 121 -6.24 12.72 -7.12
N GLY A 122 -7.44 12.54 -7.67
CA GLY A 122 -8.58 13.41 -7.43
C GLY A 122 -9.03 13.43 -5.95
N ILE A 123 -8.99 12.28 -5.26
CA ILE A 123 -9.26 12.20 -3.82
C ILE A 123 -8.20 12.99 -3.04
N VAL A 124 -6.91 12.81 -3.34
CA VAL A 124 -5.83 13.59 -2.71
C VAL A 124 -6.06 15.09 -2.89
N LYS A 125 -6.35 15.53 -4.12
CA LYS A 125 -6.62 16.94 -4.43
C LYS A 125 -7.82 17.47 -3.64
N ALA A 126 -8.93 16.74 -3.66
CA ALA A 126 -10.17 17.14 -2.99
C ALA A 126 -9.97 17.27 -1.48
N LEU A 127 -9.28 16.33 -0.84
CA LEU A 127 -8.96 16.41 0.60
C LEU A 127 -8.03 17.60 0.90
N LYS A 128 -7.03 17.86 0.06
CA LYS A 128 -6.14 19.02 0.19
C LYS A 128 -6.88 20.36 0.07
N GLU A 129 -7.94 20.41 -0.74
CA GLU A 129 -8.79 21.59 -0.95
C GLU A 129 -9.96 21.68 0.05
N GLY A 130 -10.10 20.70 0.96
CA GLY A 130 -11.22 20.64 1.91
C GLY A 130 -12.56 20.22 1.29
N ASP A 131 -12.58 19.75 0.05
CA ASP A 131 -13.78 19.25 -0.64
C ASP A 131 -14.06 17.78 -0.30
N ILE A 132 -14.64 17.58 0.88
CA ILE A 132 -14.99 16.25 1.39
C ILE A 132 -16.02 15.55 0.47
N GLN A 133 -16.96 16.29 -0.13
CA GLN A 133 -18.00 15.70 -0.97
C GLN A 133 -17.41 15.08 -2.24
N THR A 134 -16.48 15.78 -2.90
CA THR A 134 -15.80 15.24 -4.07
C THR A 134 -14.94 14.03 -3.70
N ALA A 135 -14.22 14.07 -2.56
CA ALA A 135 -13.44 12.92 -2.09
C ALA A 135 -14.33 11.69 -1.85
N GLN A 136 -15.47 11.86 -1.17
CA GLN A 136 -16.44 10.79 -0.93
C GLN A 136 -17.05 10.24 -2.23
N LYS A 137 -17.41 11.13 -3.17
CA LYS A 137 -17.94 10.75 -4.48
C LYS A 137 -16.94 9.90 -5.26
N LEU A 138 -15.68 10.33 -5.31
CA LEU A 138 -14.63 9.58 -6.01
C LEU A 138 -14.38 8.23 -5.35
N GLN A 139 -14.27 8.16 -4.01
CA GLN A 139 -14.11 6.89 -3.30
C GLN A 139 -15.30 5.95 -3.53
N THR A 140 -16.53 6.47 -3.54
CA THR A 140 -17.75 5.69 -3.83
C THR A 140 -17.68 5.05 -5.22
N GLU A 141 -17.26 5.81 -6.23
CA GLU A 141 -17.11 5.29 -7.59
C GLU A 141 -15.94 4.30 -7.71
N CYS A 142 -14.86 4.48 -6.95
CA CYS A 142 -13.80 3.48 -6.85
C CYS A 142 -14.34 2.18 -6.24
N ASN A 143 -15.11 2.25 -5.17
CA ASN A 143 -15.62 1.08 -4.45
C ASN A 143 -16.60 0.27 -5.31
N LYS A 144 -17.46 0.92 -6.12
CA LYS A 144 -18.30 0.23 -7.11
C LYS A 144 -17.50 -0.62 -8.10
N VAL A 145 -16.33 -0.13 -8.53
CA VAL A 145 -15.41 -0.88 -9.40
C VAL A 145 -14.77 -2.03 -8.62
N ILE A 146 -14.32 -1.77 -7.39
CA ILE A 146 -13.70 -2.77 -6.51
C ILE A 146 -14.67 -3.92 -6.20
N ASP A 147 -15.95 -3.64 -5.94
CA ASP A 147 -16.99 -4.66 -5.73
C ASP A 147 -17.07 -5.65 -6.90
N LEU A 148 -16.99 -5.15 -8.14
CA LEU A 148 -16.97 -5.99 -9.34
C LEU A 148 -15.64 -6.74 -9.49
N LEU A 149 -14.52 -6.09 -9.20
CA LEU A 149 -13.20 -6.72 -9.25
C LEU A 149 -13.05 -7.85 -8.23
N ILE A 150 -13.63 -7.70 -7.03
CA ILE A 150 -13.69 -8.77 -6.03
C ILE A 150 -14.49 -9.97 -6.56
N LYS A 151 -15.67 -9.72 -7.16
CA LYS A 151 -16.50 -10.79 -7.76
C LYS A 151 -15.78 -11.52 -8.90
N THR A 152 -15.07 -10.79 -9.75
CA THR A 152 -14.37 -11.37 -10.91
C THR A 152 -13.02 -11.97 -10.53
N GLY A 153 -12.40 -11.57 -9.42
CA GLY A 153 -11.01 -11.83 -9.08
C GLY A 153 -10.13 -10.67 -9.54
N VAL A 154 -9.57 -9.92 -8.57
CA VAL A 154 -9.03 -8.57 -8.78
C VAL A 154 -8.06 -8.47 -9.95
N PHE A 155 -6.99 -9.28 -9.96
CA PHE A 155 -5.94 -9.15 -10.98
C PHE A 155 -6.42 -9.52 -12.39
N ARG A 156 -7.17 -10.61 -12.54
CA ARG A 156 -7.71 -11.02 -13.85
C ARG A 156 -8.83 -10.10 -14.33
N GLY A 157 -9.62 -9.54 -13.42
CA GLY A 157 -10.59 -8.49 -13.72
C GLY A 157 -9.91 -7.23 -14.24
N LEU A 158 -8.87 -6.74 -13.54
CA LEU A 158 -8.07 -5.59 -13.98
C LEU A 158 -7.43 -5.81 -15.35
N LYS A 159 -6.80 -6.97 -15.57
CA LYS A 159 -6.21 -7.33 -16.87
C LYS A 159 -7.26 -7.40 -17.97
N THR A 160 -8.45 -7.92 -17.69
CA THR A 160 -9.57 -7.95 -18.64
C THR A 160 -10.02 -6.54 -19.01
N VAL A 161 -10.14 -5.63 -18.04
CA VAL A 161 -10.44 -4.21 -18.32
C VAL A 161 -9.35 -3.60 -19.21
N LEU A 162 -8.08 -3.80 -18.86
CA LEU A 162 -6.94 -3.29 -19.66
C LEU A 162 -6.88 -3.91 -21.06
N HIS A 163 -7.34 -5.15 -21.23
CA HIS A 163 -7.45 -5.78 -22.54
C HIS A 163 -8.50 -5.08 -23.41
N TYR A 164 -9.67 -4.77 -22.86
CA TYR A 164 -10.69 -3.98 -23.55
C TYR A 164 -10.31 -2.50 -23.74
N MET A 165 -9.26 -2.03 -23.05
CA MET A 165 -8.64 -0.71 -23.27
C MET A 165 -7.45 -0.78 -24.25
N ASP A 166 -7.27 -1.89 -24.97
CA ASP A 166 -6.18 -2.13 -25.93
C ASP A 166 -4.76 -2.03 -25.33
N VAL A 167 -4.61 -2.25 -24.01
CA VAL A 167 -3.32 -2.20 -23.30
C VAL A 167 -2.72 -3.60 -23.12
N VAL A 168 -3.52 -4.59 -22.73
CA VAL A 168 -3.05 -5.96 -22.44
C VAL A 168 -3.55 -6.92 -23.51
N SER A 169 -2.67 -7.55 -24.29
CA SER A 169 -3.09 -8.43 -25.39
C SER A 169 -3.80 -9.71 -24.93
N VAL A 170 -3.39 -10.29 -23.79
CA VAL A 170 -3.93 -11.54 -23.26
C VAL A 170 -4.22 -11.38 -21.76
N PRO A 171 -5.48 -11.34 -21.31
CA PRO A 171 -5.84 -10.97 -19.94
C PRO A 171 -5.72 -12.11 -18.91
N LEU A 172 -4.77 -13.02 -19.10
CA LEU A 172 -4.60 -14.19 -18.24
C LEU A 172 -3.66 -13.89 -17.06
N CYS A 173 -3.98 -14.48 -15.91
CA CYS A 173 -3.02 -14.70 -14.84
C CYS A 173 -2.34 -16.07 -15.04
N ARG A 174 -1.17 -16.26 -14.43
CA ARG A 174 -0.59 -17.60 -14.29
C ARG A 174 -1.46 -18.46 -13.40
#